data_AF-A0A100JW43-F1
#
_entry.id   AF-A0A100JW43-F1
#
_cell.length_a   1.000
_cell.length_b   1.000
_cell.length_c   1.000
_cell.angle_alpha   90.00
_cell.angle_beta   90.00
_cell.angle_gamma   90.00
#
_symmetry.space_group_name_H-M   'P 1'
#
loop_
_entity.id
_entity.type
_entity.pdbx_description
1 polymer ?
#
loop_
_entity_poly.entity_id
_entity_poly.type
_entity_poly.pdbx_seq_one_letter_code
_entity_poly.pdbx_strand_id
1 'polypeptide(L)'
;MLGGLHAVLLFHGDILTTYALLGLVLLAVRGIQPRTALITAAAIIGVMAAGMAVAALAGVELVTDQGGALADGRASTDALAGDLGSVIGEHVRSLPTMAGSLAVQGPLAFAAFLVGPAAGRRQSLADGTGRHTVALRRLERVGYPIGLAGALVFAIGGGTVGLAGLAVSIVTAPLLAGAYVATLLRVFATPRGARLARVLGPAGQMALSNYLGQSLLGVLIFTGVGLGLAGDTPPAVVPVVALGIFAFQLWLSRRWMARYRYGPAEWALRALTNAERPRMRR
;
A
#
# COMPACT_ATOMS: atom_id res chain seq x y z
N MET A 1 -7.12 6.25 -15.70
CA MET A 1 -6.48 7.48 -16.22
C MET A 1 -5.51 8.08 -15.19
N LEU A 2 -5.94 8.50 -14.00
CA LEU A 2 -5.04 9.07 -12.98
C LEU A 2 -3.88 8.14 -12.61
N GLY A 3 -4.16 6.86 -12.37
CA GLY A 3 -3.11 5.89 -12.07
C GLY A 3 -2.10 5.70 -13.21
N GLY A 4 -2.56 5.66 -14.47
CA GLY A 4 -1.66 5.57 -15.63
C GLY A 4 -0.75 6.81 -15.78
N LEU A 5 -1.27 8.02 -15.54
CA LEU A 5 -0.45 9.23 -15.52
C LEU A 5 0.55 9.21 -14.37
N HIS A 6 0.13 8.76 -13.18
CA HIS A 6 1.02 8.62 -12.03
C HIS A 6 2.12 7.58 -12.28
N ALA A 7 1.78 6.44 -12.88
CA ALA A 7 2.71 5.36 -13.22
C ALA A 7 3.84 5.83 -14.14
N VAL A 8 3.51 6.66 -15.12
CA VAL A 8 4.47 7.17 -16.11
C VAL A 8 5.25 8.37 -15.57
N LEU A 9 4.57 9.34 -14.97
CA LEU A 9 5.18 10.64 -14.64
C LEU A 9 5.86 10.66 -13.28
N LEU A 10 5.39 9.87 -12.32
CA LEU A 10 5.81 10.00 -10.93
C LEU A 10 6.46 8.74 -10.39
N PHE A 11 5.80 7.58 -10.54
CA PHE A 11 6.32 6.36 -9.96
C PHE A 11 5.74 5.12 -10.63
N HIS A 12 6.61 4.30 -11.21
CA HIS A 12 6.23 3.08 -11.92
C HIS A 12 5.54 2.00 -11.07
N GLY A 13 5.44 2.17 -9.74
CA GLY A 13 4.72 1.25 -8.83
C GLY A 13 3.34 1.78 -8.40
N ASP A 14 2.59 2.37 -9.32
CA ASP A 14 1.25 2.91 -9.07
C ASP A 14 0.28 1.84 -8.54
N ILE A 15 -0.35 2.11 -7.41
CA ILE A 15 -1.43 1.26 -6.88
C ILE A 15 -2.83 1.77 -7.25
N LEU A 16 -2.95 3.00 -7.76
CA LEU A 16 -4.24 3.63 -8.06
C LEU A 16 -4.96 2.91 -9.20
N THR A 17 -4.22 2.51 -10.24
CA THR A 17 -4.76 1.72 -11.35
C THR A 17 -5.32 0.40 -10.85
N THR A 18 -4.57 -0.31 -10.01
CA THR A 18 -4.99 -1.57 -9.41
C THR A 18 -6.21 -1.37 -8.51
N TYR A 19 -6.21 -0.36 -7.65
CA TYR A 19 -7.34 -0.09 -6.76
C TYR A 19 -8.60 0.35 -7.51
N ALA A 20 -8.45 1.08 -8.63
CA ALA A 20 -9.57 1.41 -9.50
C ALA A 20 -10.20 0.14 -10.10
N LEU A 21 -9.39 -0.76 -10.65
CA LEU A 21 -9.88 -2.04 -11.21
C LEU A 21 -10.51 -2.92 -10.13
N LEU A 22 -9.83 -3.11 -9.00
CA LEU A 22 -10.35 -3.91 -7.88
C LEU A 22 -11.62 -3.30 -7.28
N GLY A 23 -11.73 -1.97 -7.27
CA GLY A 23 -12.95 -1.26 -6.86
C GLY A 23 -14.14 -1.56 -7.75
N LEU A 24 -13.94 -1.67 -9.08
CA LEU A 24 -14.99 -2.10 -10.02
C LEU A 24 -15.40 -3.55 -9.78
N VAL A 25 -14.44 -4.45 -9.55
CA VAL A 25 -14.73 -5.85 -9.19
C VAL A 25 -15.50 -5.91 -7.88
N LEU A 26 -15.08 -5.13 -6.87
CA LEU A 26 -15.76 -5.04 -5.57
C LEU A 26 -17.19 -4.51 -5.71
N LEU A 27 -17.41 -3.54 -6.61
CA LEU A 27 -18.74 -3.02 -6.92
C LEU A 27 -19.63 -4.10 -7.56
N ALA A 28 -19.10 -4.91 -8.47
CA ALA A 28 -19.83 -6.03 -9.06
C ALA A 28 -20.23 -7.07 -8.00
N VAL A 29 -19.36 -7.34 -7.03
CA VAL A 29 -19.66 -8.26 -5.91
C VAL A 29 -20.20 -7.55 -4.66
N ARG A 30 -20.70 -6.31 -4.76
CA ARG A 30 -21.17 -5.52 -3.60
C ARG A 30 -22.22 -6.21 -2.75
N GLY A 31 -22.97 -7.16 -3.35
CA GLY A 31 -24.01 -7.98 -2.73
C GLY A 31 -23.50 -9.10 -1.82
N ILE A 32 -22.20 -9.43 -1.89
CA ILE A 32 -21.59 -10.60 -1.25
C ILE A 32 -21.90 -10.67 0.25
N GLN A 33 -22.26 -11.87 0.72
CA GLN A 33 -22.50 -12.10 2.14
C GLN A 33 -21.16 -12.04 2.91
N PRO A 34 -21.14 -11.52 4.16
CA PRO A 34 -19.91 -11.40 4.95
C PRO A 34 -19.14 -12.72 5.10
N ARG A 35 -19.85 -13.84 5.28
CA ARG A 35 -19.21 -15.16 5.39
C ARG A 35 -18.54 -15.56 4.07
N THR A 36 -19.23 -15.40 2.95
CA THR A 36 -18.69 -15.69 1.62
C THR A 36 -17.49 -14.81 1.32
N ALA A 37 -17.54 -13.50 1.62
CA ALA A 37 -16.42 -12.59 1.41
C ALA A 37 -15.15 -13.02 2.17
N LEU A 38 -15.30 -13.43 3.43
CA LEU A 38 -14.17 -13.92 4.23
C LEU A 38 -13.63 -15.27 3.74
N ILE A 39 -14.50 -16.18 3.29
CA ILE A 39 -14.08 -17.46 2.71
C ILE A 39 -13.35 -17.23 1.39
N THR A 40 -13.87 -16.36 0.52
CA THR A 40 -13.23 -16.00 -0.75
C THR A 40 -11.87 -15.33 -0.50
N ALA A 41 -11.77 -14.40 0.47
CA ALA A 41 -10.50 -13.80 0.85
C ALA A 41 -9.47 -14.86 1.32
N ALA A 42 -9.89 -15.78 2.21
CA ALA A 42 -9.04 -16.86 2.69
C ALA A 42 -8.64 -17.82 1.55
N ALA A 43 -9.55 -18.13 0.63
CA ALA A 43 -9.28 -18.96 -0.54
C ALA A 43 -8.27 -18.30 -1.48
N ILE A 44 -8.39 -17.00 -1.77
CA ILE A 44 -7.43 -16.26 -2.58
C ILE A 44 -6.04 -16.32 -1.94
N ILE A 45 -5.94 -16.01 -0.64
CA ILE A 45 -4.67 -16.06 0.10
C ILE A 45 -4.08 -17.49 0.05
N GLY A 46 -4.91 -18.51 0.30
CA GLY A 46 -4.49 -19.91 0.28
C GLY A 46 -4.00 -20.37 -1.09
N VAL A 47 -4.73 -20.04 -2.17
CA VAL A 47 -4.35 -20.39 -3.55
C VAL A 47 -3.05 -19.69 -3.94
N MET A 48 -2.90 -18.40 -3.63
CA MET A 48 -1.67 -17.65 -3.92
C MET A 48 -0.47 -18.20 -3.15
N ALA A 49 -0.63 -18.49 -1.85
CA ALA A 49 0.42 -19.09 -1.04
C ALA A 49 0.80 -20.49 -1.53
N ALA A 50 -0.19 -21.33 -1.85
CA ALA A 50 0.04 -22.66 -2.39
C ALA A 50 0.78 -22.60 -3.73
N GLY A 51 0.37 -21.69 -4.63
CA GLY A 51 1.05 -21.48 -5.90
C GLY A 51 2.54 -21.11 -5.72
N MET A 52 2.84 -20.19 -4.81
CA MET A 52 4.22 -19.82 -4.48
C MET A 52 5.00 -20.98 -3.85
N ALA A 53 4.37 -21.76 -2.98
CA ALA A 53 5.01 -22.93 -2.36
C ALA A 53 5.29 -24.04 -3.37
N VAL A 54 4.35 -24.34 -4.28
CA VAL A 54 4.56 -25.30 -5.36
C VAL A 54 5.68 -24.84 -6.29
N ALA A 55 5.69 -23.57 -6.69
CA ALA A 55 6.76 -23.01 -7.51
C ALA A 55 8.13 -23.12 -6.81
N ALA A 56 8.19 -22.84 -5.50
CA ALA A 56 9.41 -23.01 -4.71
C ALA A 56 9.88 -24.48 -4.67
N LEU A 57 8.98 -25.43 -4.44
CA LEU A 57 9.29 -26.86 -4.42
C LEU A 57 9.69 -27.40 -5.80
N ALA A 58 9.17 -26.80 -6.87
CA ALA A 58 9.56 -27.10 -8.25
C ALA A 58 10.91 -26.48 -8.65
N GLY A 59 11.59 -25.75 -7.76
CA GLY A 59 12.87 -25.11 -8.03
C GLY A 59 12.78 -23.89 -8.94
N VAL A 60 11.62 -23.23 -9.01
CA VAL A 60 11.47 -21.99 -9.77
C VAL A 60 12.24 -20.87 -9.07
N GLU A 61 13.14 -20.21 -9.81
CA GLU A 61 13.88 -19.05 -9.32
C GLU A 61 13.35 -17.78 -10.00
N LEU A 62 13.05 -16.75 -9.19
CA LEU A 62 12.62 -15.44 -9.71
C LEU A 62 13.77 -14.65 -10.33
N VAL A 63 15.00 -14.93 -9.90
CA VAL A 63 16.22 -14.32 -10.42
C VAL A 63 17.14 -15.45 -10.85
N THR A 64 17.14 -15.74 -12.15
CA THR A 64 17.98 -16.77 -12.77
C THR A 64 19.35 -16.24 -13.18
N ASP A 65 19.46 -14.93 -13.47
CA ASP A 65 20.71 -14.24 -13.78
C ASP A 65 20.95 -13.10 -12.79
N GLN A 66 21.80 -13.36 -11.79
CA GLN A 66 22.18 -12.36 -10.80
C GLN A 66 23.02 -11.22 -11.41
N GLY A 67 23.85 -11.52 -12.41
CA GLY A 67 24.71 -10.53 -13.06
C GLY A 67 23.86 -9.54 -13.87
N GLY A 68 22.93 -10.06 -14.67
CA GLY A 68 21.94 -9.28 -15.39
C GLY A 68 21.06 -8.45 -14.47
N ALA A 69 20.54 -9.03 -13.38
CA ALA A 69 19.71 -8.29 -12.42
C ALA A 69 20.46 -7.11 -11.77
N LEU A 70 21.74 -7.28 -11.45
CA LEU A 70 22.58 -6.19 -10.92
C LEU A 70 22.88 -5.13 -11.98
N ALA A 71 23.10 -5.53 -13.23
CA ALA A 71 23.30 -4.61 -14.35
C ALA A 71 22.04 -3.79 -14.64
N ASP A 72 20.87 -4.43 -14.65
CA ASP A 72 19.57 -3.78 -14.82
C ASP A 72 19.28 -2.79 -13.69
N GLY A 73 19.64 -3.14 -12.45
CA GLY A 73 19.52 -2.25 -11.29
C GLY A 73 20.41 -1.00 -11.41
N ARG A 74 21.64 -1.15 -11.90
CA ARG A 74 22.54 -0.02 -12.18
C ARG A 74 22.00 0.85 -13.30
N ALA A 75 21.58 0.26 -14.42
CA ALA A 75 21.00 1.00 -15.54
C ALA A 75 19.73 1.78 -15.13
N SER A 76 18.88 1.20 -14.28
CA SER A 76 17.72 1.90 -13.70
C SER A 76 18.14 3.08 -12.82
N THR A 77 19.17 2.90 -11.99
CA THR A 77 19.72 3.97 -11.14
C THR A 77 20.28 5.12 -11.99
N ASP A 78 21.05 4.81 -13.04
CA ASP A 78 21.62 5.80 -13.95
C ASP A 78 20.52 6.54 -14.72
N ALA A 79 19.48 5.84 -15.18
CA ALA A 79 18.35 6.45 -15.86
C ALA A 79 17.55 7.39 -14.94
N LEU A 80 17.39 7.03 -13.65
CA LEU A 80 16.74 7.86 -12.65
C LEU A 80 17.59 9.08 -12.26
N ALA A 81 18.92 9.00 -12.37
CA ALA A 81 19.82 10.13 -12.14
C ALA A 81 19.83 11.14 -13.31
N GLY A 82 19.26 10.78 -14.47
CA GLY A 82 19.17 11.66 -15.64
C GLY A 82 18.03 12.70 -15.57
N ASP A 83 17.66 13.23 -16.75
CA ASP A 83 16.64 14.26 -16.87
C ASP A 83 15.20 13.71 -16.75
N LEU A 84 14.19 14.58 -16.87
CA LEU A 84 12.80 14.16 -16.81
C LEU A 84 12.45 13.11 -17.89
N GLY A 85 13.09 13.20 -19.06
CA GLY A 85 12.89 12.26 -20.16
C GLY A 85 13.40 10.86 -19.83
N SER A 86 14.60 10.76 -19.26
CA SER A 86 15.18 9.48 -18.83
C SER A 86 14.37 8.85 -17.70
N VAL A 87 13.90 9.64 -16.74
CA VAL A 87 13.03 9.16 -15.64
C VAL A 87 11.72 8.61 -16.18
N ILE A 88 11.05 9.33 -17.07
CA ILE A 88 9.80 8.86 -17.70
C ILE A 88 10.06 7.62 -18.56
N GLY A 89 11.14 7.63 -19.33
CA GLY A 89 11.55 6.49 -20.16
C GLY A 89 11.77 5.23 -19.32
N GLU A 90 12.43 5.37 -18.17
CA GLU A 90 12.62 4.30 -17.20
C GLU A 90 11.29 3.79 -16.66
N HIS A 91 10.41 4.68 -16.20
CA HIS A 91 9.10 4.27 -15.70
C HIS A 91 8.29 3.48 -16.73
N VAL A 92 8.31 3.92 -18.00
CA VAL A 92 7.65 3.21 -19.11
C VAL A 92 8.29 1.84 -19.33
N ARG A 93 9.63 1.75 -19.29
CA ARG A 93 10.38 0.49 -19.42
C ARG A 93 10.04 -0.48 -18.29
N SER A 94 9.79 0.01 -17.07
CA SER A 94 9.44 -0.82 -15.91
C SER A 94 7.98 -1.30 -15.88
N LEU A 95 7.08 -0.78 -16.73
CA LEU A 95 5.65 -1.13 -16.71
C LEU A 95 5.34 -2.63 -16.85
N PRO A 96 6.01 -3.42 -17.72
CA PRO A 96 5.77 -4.85 -17.82
C PRO A 96 6.11 -5.60 -16.51
N THR A 97 7.22 -5.24 -15.87
CA THR A 97 7.63 -5.79 -14.56
C THR A 97 6.63 -5.43 -13.47
N MET A 98 6.07 -4.21 -13.51
CA MET A 98 4.97 -3.82 -12.63
C MET A 98 3.73 -4.70 -12.90
N ALA A 99 3.34 -4.90 -14.15
CA ALA A 99 2.17 -5.72 -14.48
C ALA A 99 2.29 -7.15 -13.94
N GLY A 100 3.48 -7.75 -14.01
CA GLY A 100 3.77 -9.04 -13.36
C GLY A 100 3.63 -8.98 -11.84
N SER A 101 4.18 -7.94 -11.19
CA SER A 101 4.04 -7.71 -9.75
C SER A 101 2.58 -7.50 -9.32
N LEU A 102 1.76 -6.89 -10.17
CA LEU A 102 0.33 -6.70 -9.95
C LEU A 102 -0.47 -8.00 -10.01
N ALA A 103 -0.02 -9.00 -10.77
CA ALA A 103 -0.67 -10.32 -10.80
C ALA A 103 -0.61 -11.02 -9.43
N VAL A 104 0.43 -10.73 -8.63
CA VAL A 104 0.55 -11.26 -7.26
C VAL A 104 -0.13 -10.33 -6.25
N GLN A 105 0.14 -9.02 -6.32
CA GLN A 105 -0.39 -8.06 -5.34
C GLN A 105 -1.90 -7.82 -5.51
N GLY A 106 -2.42 -7.86 -6.74
CA GLY A 106 -3.82 -7.59 -7.06
C GLY A 106 -4.79 -8.53 -6.33
N PRO A 107 -4.65 -9.87 -6.47
CA PRO A 107 -5.48 -10.82 -5.74
C PRO A 107 -5.39 -10.65 -4.22
N LEU A 108 -4.20 -10.42 -3.67
CA LEU A 108 -4.00 -10.23 -2.22
C LEU A 108 -4.64 -8.92 -1.71
N ALA A 109 -4.50 -7.84 -2.47
CA ALA A 109 -5.19 -6.58 -2.20
C ALA A 109 -6.71 -6.75 -2.28
N PHE A 110 -7.21 -7.53 -3.25
CA PHE A 110 -8.63 -7.83 -3.37
C PHE A 110 -9.15 -8.67 -2.19
N ALA A 111 -8.36 -9.64 -1.73
CA ALA A 111 -8.68 -10.40 -0.52
C ALA A 111 -8.82 -9.47 0.70
N ALA A 112 -7.94 -8.48 0.85
CA ALA A 112 -8.06 -7.45 1.89
C ALA A 112 -9.30 -6.56 1.69
N PHE A 113 -9.62 -6.18 0.44
CA PHE A 113 -10.83 -5.41 0.13
C PHE A 113 -12.11 -6.15 0.53
N LEU A 114 -12.19 -7.47 0.33
CA LEU A 114 -13.35 -8.29 0.70
C LEU A 114 -13.60 -8.33 2.23
N VAL A 115 -12.57 -8.14 3.06
CA VAL A 115 -12.73 -8.02 4.52
C VAL A 115 -13.50 -6.75 4.89
N GLY A 116 -13.36 -5.67 4.11
CA GLY A 116 -14.03 -4.39 4.32
C GLY A 116 -15.56 -4.49 4.36
N PRO A 117 -16.25 -4.97 3.30
CA PRO A 117 -17.69 -5.19 3.29
C PRO A 117 -18.17 -6.14 4.39
N ALA A 118 -17.37 -7.16 4.74
CA ALA A 118 -17.71 -8.09 5.81
C ALA A 118 -17.76 -7.39 7.17
N ALA A 119 -16.77 -6.53 7.46
CA ALA A 119 -16.74 -5.71 8.67
C ALA A 119 -17.82 -4.61 8.67
N GLY A 120 -18.04 -3.96 7.53
CA GLY A 120 -19.02 -2.89 7.37
C GLY A 120 -20.47 -3.38 7.55
N ARG A 121 -20.84 -4.49 6.92
CA ARG A 121 -22.19 -5.08 7.04
C ARG A 121 -22.50 -5.61 8.43
N ARG A 122 -21.48 -6.02 9.18
CA ARG A 122 -21.60 -6.43 10.59
C ARG A 122 -21.53 -5.25 11.55
N GLN A 123 -21.39 -4.03 11.03
CA GLN A 123 -21.24 -2.80 11.81
C GLN A 123 -20.18 -2.95 12.91
N SER A 124 -19.10 -3.69 12.64
CA SER A 124 -18.15 -4.14 13.67
C SER A 124 -17.36 -3.01 14.33
N LEU A 125 -17.48 -1.78 13.81
CA LEU A 125 -16.86 -0.58 14.35
C LEU A 125 -17.89 0.50 14.79
N ALA A 126 -19.20 0.23 14.69
CA ALA A 126 -20.23 1.23 14.96
C ALA A 126 -20.35 1.57 16.45
N ASP A 127 -20.25 0.58 17.33
CA ASP A 127 -20.41 0.75 18.79
C ASP A 127 -19.06 0.98 19.51
N GLY A 128 -18.02 1.39 18.77
CA GLY A 128 -16.65 1.46 19.26
C GLY A 128 -16.01 0.08 19.50
N THR A 129 -14.86 0.04 20.17
CA THR A 129 -14.09 -1.20 20.35
C THR A 129 -14.57 -2.08 21.51
N GLY A 130 -15.45 -1.58 22.37
CA GLY A 130 -15.85 -2.21 23.63
C GLY A 130 -16.33 -3.65 23.44
N ARG A 131 -17.31 -3.86 22.54
CA ARG A 131 -17.91 -5.16 22.21
C ARG A 131 -16.93 -6.18 21.64
N HIS A 132 -15.85 -5.72 21.02
CA HIS A 132 -14.88 -6.57 20.32
C HIS A 132 -13.52 -6.66 21.03
N THR A 133 -13.38 -6.09 22.24
CA THR A 133 -12.09 -6.01 22.96
C THR A 133 -11.40 -7.37 23.09
N VAL A 134 -12.15 -8.44 23.40
CA VAL A 134 -11.59 -9.80 23.53
C VAL A 134 -11.08 -10.32 22.17
N ALA A 135 -11.84 -10.11 21.10
CA ALA A 135 -11.45 -10.51 19.75
C ALA A 135 -10.20 -9.74 19.28
N LEU A 136 -10.15 -8.43 19.52
CA LEU A 136 -9.01 -7.58 19.19
C LEU A 136 -7.74 -8.04 19.95
N ARG A 137 -7.85 -8.32 21.25
CA ARG A 137 -6.73 -8.86 22.05
C ARG A 137 -6.28 -10.24 21.57
N ARG A 138 -7.21 -11.11 21.16
CA ARG A 138 -6.86 -12.42 20.57
C ARG A 138 -6.13 -12.23 19.24
N LEU A 139 -6.60 -11.32 18.40
CA LEU A 139 -5.96 -11.00 17.12
C LEU A 139 -4.55 -10.43 17.33
N GLU A 140 -4.31 -9.61 18.34
CA GLU A 140 -2.97 -9.16 18.72
C GLU A 140 -2.08 -10.31 19.20
N ARG A 141 -2.58 -11.11 20.16
CA ARG A 141 -1.82 -12.22 20.77
C ARG A 141 -1.42 -13.31 19.78
N VAL A 142 -2.23 -13.54 18.76
CA VAL A 142 -1.97 -14.54 17.72
C VAL A 142 -1.26 -13.89 16.52
N GLY A 143 -1.70 -12.71 16.10
CA GLY A 143 -1.23 -12.06 14.89
C GLY A 143 0.18 -11.50 14.99
N TYR A 144 0.60 -10.97 16.15
CA TYR A 144 1.99 -10.54 16.34
C TYR A 144 2.99 -11.70 16.24
N PRO A 145 2.90 -12.79 17.04
CA PRO A 145 3.91 -13.85 16.97
C PRO A 145 3.92 -14.56 15.62
N ILE A 146 2.76 -14.92 15.06
CA ILE A 146 2.70 -15.60 13.76
C ILE A 146 3.15 -14.66 12.62
N GLY A 147 2.66 -13.43 12.64
CA GLY A 147 2.98 -12.42 11.63
C GLY A 147 4.46 -12.05 11.62
N LEU A 148 5.05 -11.80 12.79
CA LEU A 148 6.47 -11.49 12.91
C LEU A 148 7.36 -12.69 12.58
N ALA A 149 6.99 -13.90 13.02
CA ALA A 149 7.72 -15.11 12.64
C ALA A 149 7.72 -15.30 11.12
N GLY A 150 6.56 -15.11 10.47
CA GLY A 150 6.47 -15.17 9.01
C GLY A 150 7.26 -14.07 8.30
N ALA A 151 7.26 -12.84 8.83
CA ALA A 151 8.09 -11.76 8.31
C ALA A 151 9.61 -12.04 8.46
N LEU A 152 10.02 -12.71 9.53
CA LEU A 152 11.40 -13.15 9.71
C LEU A 152 11.78 -14.25 8.71
N VAL A 153 10.90 -15.24 8.50
CA VAL A 153 11.11 -16.28 7.47
C VAL A 153 11.20 -15.66 6.07
N PHE A 154 10.35 -14.69 5.77
CA PHE A 154 10.42 -13.92 4.53
C PHE A 154 11.77 -13.21 4.39
N ALA A 155 12.21 -12.46 5.41
CA ALA A 155 13.44 -11.70 5.37
C ALA A 155 14.69 -12.60 5.24
N ILE A 156 14.78 -13.67 6.02
CA ILE A 156 15.90 -14.61 6.00
C ILE A 156 15.88 -15.45 4.72
N GLY A 157 14.69 -15.77 4.20
CA GLY A 157 14.49 -16.56 2.99
C GLY A 157 14.75 -15.82 1.68
N GLY A 158 15.36 -14.64 1.69
CA GLY A 158 15.67 -13.86 0.49
C GLY A 158 14.60 -12.83 0.11
N GLY A 159 13.63 -12.54 0.99
CA GLY A 159 12.60 -11.54 0.76
C GLY A 159 11.76 -11.85 -0.48
N THR A 160 11.60 -10.86 -1.35
CA THR A 160 10.74 -10.97 -2.55
C THR A 160 11.26 -11.93 -3.60
N VAL A 161 12.55 -12.31 -3.58
CA VAL A 161 13.12 -13.26 -4.54
C VAL A 161 13.00 -14.71 -4.07
N GLY A 162 12.76 -14.94 -2.77
CA GLY A 162 12.60 -16.27 -2.19
C GLY A 162 11.14 -16.72 -2.19
N LEU A 163 10.76 -17.59 -3.12
CA LEU A 163 9.37 -18.06 -3.26
C LEU A 163 8.83 -18.76 -2.01
N ALA A 164 9.66 -19.54 -1.30
CA ALA A 164 9.25 -20.19 -0.06
C ALA A 164 8.97 -19.17 1.06
N GLY A 165 9.86 -18.18 1.24
CA GLY A 165 9.66 -17.10 2.20
C GLY A 165 8.45 -16.24 1.84
N LEU A 166 8.24 -15.97 0.56
CA LEU A 166 7.07 -15.26 0.04
C LEU A 166 5.77 -16.03 0.31
N ALA A 167 5.74 -17.35 0.09
CA ALA A 167 4.57 -18.19 0.38
C ALA A 167 4.17 -18.09 1.87
N VAL A 168 5.16 -18.16 2.78
CA VAL A 168 4.93 -17.98 4.22
C VAL A 168 4.42 -16.57 4.52
N SER A 169 5.02 -15.54 3.91
CA SER A 169 4.60 -14.15 4.06
C SER A 169 3.14 -13.93 3.64
N ILE A 170 2.71 -14.50 2.52
CA ILE A 170 1.33 -14.36 2.01
C ILE A 170 0.29 -14.82 3.04
N VAL A 171 0.55 -15.91 3.76
CA VAL A 171 -0.37 -16.45 4.77
C VAL A 171 -0.30 -15.68 6.09
N THR A 172 0.89 -15.24 6.48
CA THR A 172 1.16 -14.66 7.81
C THR A 172 0.96 -13.14 7.86
N ALA A 173 1.20 -12.43 6.77
CA ALA A 173 1.07 -10.97 6.68
C ALA A 173 -0.35 -10.46 6.99
N PRO A 174 -1.46 -11.11 6.56
CA PRO A 174 -2.81 -10.71 6.95
C PRO A 174 -3.04 -10.75 8.46
N LEU A 175 -2.41 -11.69 9.17
CA LEU A 175 -2.49 -11.78 10.63
C LEU A 175 -1.73 -10.63 11.31
N LEU A 176 -0.55 -10.29 10.78
CA LEU A 176 0.21 -9.13 11.26
C LEU A 176 -0.56 -7.82 11.02
N ALA A 177 -1.13 -7.64 9.83
CA ALA A 177 -1.96 -6.50 9.49
C ALA A 177 -3.19 -6.42 10.41
N GLY A 178 -3.84 -7.55 10.68
CA GLY A 178 -4.93 -7.64 11.65
C GLY A 178 -4.52 -7.22 13.07
N ALA A 179 -3.32 -7.63 13.52
CA ALA A 179 -2.78 -7.21 14.82
C ALA A 179 -2.50 -5.70 14.87
N TYR A 180 -1.96 -5.11 13.80
CA TYR A 180 -1.78 -3.66 13.70
C TYR A 180 -3.12 -2.92 13.74
N VAL A 181 -4.11 -3.37 12.97
CA VAL A 181 -5.46 -2.78 12.97
C VAL A 181 -6.09 -2.88 14.36
N ALA A 182 -6.01 -4.05 15.02
CA ALA A 182 -6.54 -4.23 16.37
C ALA A 182 -5.87 -3.29 17.38
N THR A 183 -4.55 -3.15 17.30
CA THR A 183 -3.78 -2.25 18.14
C THR A 183 -4.22 -0.80 17.93
N LEU A 184 -4.30 -0.34 16.67
CA LEU A 184 -4.71 1.02 16.35
C LEU A 184 -6.13 1.32 16.81
N LEU A 185 -7.08 0.41 16.59
CA LEU A 185 -8.46 0.56 17.05
C LEU A 185 -8.51 0.73 18.57
N ARG A 186 -7.80 -0.13 19.32
CA ARG A 186 -7.76 -0.04 20.78
C ARG A 186 -7.05 1.22 21.28
N VAL A 187 -5.96 1.62 20.63
CA VAL A 187 -5.24 2.85 20.96
C VAL A 187 -6.15 4.06 20.75
N PHE A 188 -6.82 4.16 19.60
CA PHE A 188 -7.72 5.27 19.29
C PHE A 188 -8.96 5.34 20.18
N ALA A 189 -9.35 4.24 20.82
CA ALA A 189 -10.38 4.24 21.86
C ALA A 189 -9.94 4.88 23.20
N THR A 190 -8.65 5.15 23.41
CA THR A 190 -8.14 5.84 24.60
C THR A 190 -8.15 7.36 24.44
N PRO A 191 -8.16 8.17 25.52
CA PRO A 191 -8.10 9.63 25.42
C PRO A 191 -6.85 10.15 24.68
N ARG A 192 -5.69 9.52 24.92
CA ARG A 192 -4.43 9.86 24.23
C ARG A 192 -4.48 9.48 22.76
N GLY A 193 -4.97 8.29 22.44
CA GLY A 193 -5.13 7.86 21.06
C GLY A 193 -6.17 8.67 20.29
N ALA A 194 -7.25 9.13 20.93
CA ALA A 194 -8.20 10.06 20.31
C ALA A 194 -7.53 11.41 19.96
N ARG A 195 -6.58 11.90 20.78
CA ARG A 195 -5.75 13.06 20.42
C ARG A 195 -4.84 12.75 19.21
N LEU A 196 -4.24 11.57 19.16
CA LEU A 196 -3.45 11.12 18.00
C LEU A 196 -4.30 10.98 16.73
N ALA A 197 -5.50 10.44 16.82
CA ALA A 197 -6.43 10.33 15.70
C ALA A 197 -6.81 11.72 15.16
N ARG A 198 -7.04 12.72 16.04
CA ARG A 198 -7.24 14.12 15.62
C ARG A 198 -6.00 14.72 14.96
N VAL A 199 -4.81 14.27 15.35
CA VAL A 199 -3.55 14.72 14.74
C VAL A 199 -3.41 14.20 13.31
N LEU A 200 -3.65 12.90 13.12
CA LEU A 200 -3.50 12.19 11.85
C LEU A 200 -4.69 12.37 10.90
N GLY A 201 -5.87 12.66 11.44
CA GLY A 201 -7.14 12.72 10.71
C GLY A 201 -7.12 13.62 9.46
N PRO A 202 -6.54 14.82 9.49
CA PRO A 202 -6.41 15.66 8.29
C PRO A 202 -5.62 15.00 7.16
N ALA A 203 -4.52 14.29 7.47
CA ALA A 203 -3.74 13.58 6.48
C ALA A 203 -4.52 12.40 5.87
N GLY A 204 -5.34 11.71 6.69
CA GLY A 204 -6.25 10.65 6.20
C GLY A 204 -7.37 11.17 5.29
N GLN A 205 -7.83 12.41 5.48
CA GLN A 205 -8.81 13.06 4.59
C GLN A 205 -8.19 13.52 3.25
N MET A 206 -6.86 13.55 3.17
CA MET A 206 -6.07 13.93 1.99
C MET A 206 -5.23 12.76 1.47
N ALA A 207 -5.71 11.52 1.61
CA ALA A 207 -4.94 10.32 1.28
C ALA A 207 -4.44 10.28 -0.18
N LEU A 208 -5.27 10.66 -1.16
CA LEU A 208 -4.89 10.69 -2.57
C LEU A 208 -3.92 11.85 -2.84
N SER A 209 -4.19 13.04 -2.30
CA SER A 209 -3.28 14.18 -2.44
C SER A 209 -1.92 13.90 -1.82
N ASN A 210 -1.89 13.26 -0.65
CA ASN A 210 -0.66 12.88 0.03
C ASN A 210 0.07 11.78 -0.75
N TYR A 211 -0.63 10.77 -1.27
CA TYR A 211 -0.01 9.73 -2.11
C TYR A 211 0.69 10.33 -3.34
N LEU A 212 0.00 11.18 -4.10
CA LEU A 212 0.59 11.87 -5.26
C LEU A 212 1.74 12.79 -4.84
N GLY A 213 1.58 13.51 -3.72
CA GLY A 213 2.62 14.36 -3.16
C GLY A 213 3.84 13.58 -2.67
N GLN A 214 3.68 12.36 -2.15
CA GLN A 214 4.80 11.50 -1.75
C GLN A 214 5.59 11.07 -2.96
N SER A 215 4.92 10.65 -4.04
CA SER A 215 5.60 10.29 -5.29
C SER A 215 6.30 11.48 -5.91
N LEU A 216 5.67 12.66 -5.94
CA LEU A 216 6.31 13.89 -6.42
C LEU A 216 7.55 14.25 -5.60
N LEU A 217 7.46 14.23 -4.27
CA LEU A 217 8.62 14.48 -3.41
C LEU A 217 9.70 13.41 -3.60
N GLY A 218 9.31 12.15 -3.82
CA GLY A 218 10.23 11.07 -4.16
C GLY A 218 11.01 11.36 -5.44
N VAL A 219 10.32 11.78 -6.51
CA VAL A 219 10.97 12.22 -7.76
C VAL A 219 11.94 13.37 -7.48
N LEU A 220 11.49 14.44 -6.82
CA LEU A 220 12.32 15.60 -6.54
C LEU A 220 13.53 15.30 -5.63
N ILE A 221 13.45 14.31 -4.76
CA ILE A 221 14.55 13.97 -3.84
C ILE A 221 15.50 12.95 -4.46
N PHE A 222 15.00 11.94 -5.16
CA PHE A 222 15.83 10.82 -5.58
C PHE A 222 16.22 10.87 -7.05
N THR A 223 15.51 11.56 -7.94
CA THR A 223 15.85 11.56 -9.37
C THR A 223 16.61 12.82 -9.76
N GLY A 224 17.26 12.80 -10.94
CA GLY A 224 18.00 13.93 -11.50
C GLY A 224 17.13 15.14 -11.87
N VAL A 225 15.80 15.02 -11.75
CA VAL A 225 14.86 16.15 -11.83
C VAL A 225 15.02 17.10 -10.63
N GLY A 226 15.55 16.61 -9.50
CA GLY A 226 15.82 17.41 -8.31
C GLY A 226 17.18 17.13 -7.69
N LEU A 227 17.23 16.47 -6.54
CA LEU A 227 18.47 16.27 -5.78
C LEU A 227 19.31 15.07 -6.26
N GLY A 228 18.78 14.19 -7.11
CA GLY A 228 19.56 13.10 -7.72
C GLY A 228 20.08 12.03 -6.75
N LEU A 229 19.43 11.81 -5.60
CA LEU A 229 19.97 10.95 -4.53
C LEU A 229 19.75 9.43 -4.73
N ALA A 230 19.24 9.01 -5.89
CA ALA A 230 19.10 7.59 -6.23
C ALA A 230 20.48 6.93 -6.33
N GLY A 231 20.62 5.71 -5.81
CA GLY A 231 21.91 5.00 -5.74
C GLY A 231 22.85 5.48 -4.64
N ASP A 232 22.83 6.78 -4.30
CA ASP A 232 23.73 7.38 -3.31
C ASP A 232 23.19 7.36 -1.88
N THR A 233 21.86 7.24 -1.71
CA THR A 233 21.25 7.24 -0.38
C THR A 233 21.39 5.86 0.29
N PRO A 234 22.05 5.76 1.47
CA PRO A 234 22.14 4.50 2.19
C PRO A 234 20.76 3.96 2.57
N PRO A 235 20.50 2.64 2.50
CA PRO A 235 19.20 2.06 2.84
C PRO A 235 18.66 2.44 4.23
N ALA A 236 19.55 2.64 5.21
CA ALA A 236 19.17 3.04 6.56
C ALA A 236 18.64 4.49 6.65
N VAL A 237 18.99 5.36 5.69
CA VAL A 237 18.56 6.77 5.64
C VAL A 237 17.19 6.91 4.98
N VAL A 238 16.82 5.99 4.07
CA VAL A 238 15.54 6.02 3.35
C VAL A 238 14.32 6.11 4.29
N PRO A 239 14.22 5.33 5.37
CA PRO A 239 13.12 5.47 6.34
C PRO A 239 13.08 6.85 7.01
N VAL A 240 14.23 7.47 7.27
CA VAL A 240 14.31 8.81 7.89
C VAL A 240 13.76 9.86 6.92
N VAL A 241 14.13 9.78 5.64
CA VAL A 241 13.59 10.64 4.59
C VAL A 241 12.07 10.45 4.46
N ALA A 242 11.60 9.20 4.45
CA ALA A 242 10.17 8.89 4.40
C ALA A 242 9.40 9.46 5.59
N LEU A 243 9.94 9.36 6.81
CA LEU A 243 9.36 9.98 8.00
C LEU A 243 9.34 11.52 7.90
N GLY A 244 10.39 12.12 7.33
CA GLY A 244 10.46 13.55 7.06
C GLY A 244 9.37 14.02 6.09
N ILE A 245 9.21 13.32 4.95
CA ILE A 245 8.13 13.56 3.98
C ILE A 245 6.77 13.44 4.66
N PHE A 246 6.54 12.36 5.42
CA PHE A 246 5.27 12.14 6.10
C PHE A 246 4.97 13.22 7.16
N ALA A 247 5.96 13.65 7.94
CA ALA A 247 5.81 14.72 8.92
C ALA A 247 5.48 16.07 8.25
N PHE A 248 6.15 16.38 7.14
CA PHE A 248 5.84 17.56 6.33
C PHE A 248 4.41 17.52 5.79
N GLN A 249 4.00 16.38 5.22
CA GLN A 249 2.64 16.20 4.71
C GLN A 249 1.58 16.24 5.81
N LEU A 250 1.88 15.73 7.01
CA LEU A 250 0.98 15.83 8.16
C LEU A 250 0.76 17.29 8.56
N TRP A 251 1.84 18.09 8.60
CA TRP A 251 1.75 19.53 8.86
C TRP A 251 0.97 20.26 7.76
N LEU A 252 1.27 19.98 6.49
CA LEU A 252 0.61 20.60 5.35
C LEU A 252 -0.88 20.25 5.31
N SER A 253 -1.22 18.97 5.50
CA SER A 253 -2.61 18.48 5.52
C SER A 253 -3.42 19.15 6.62
N ARG A 254 -2.84 19.34 7.81
CA ARG A 254 -3.50 20.08 8.91
C ARG A 254 -3.79 21.53 8.54
N ARG A 255 -2.80 22.23 7.97
CA ARG A 255 -2.94 23.63 7.52
C ARG A 255 -3.99 23.75 6.41
N TRP A 256 -4.00 22.80 5.48
CA TRP A 256 -4.91 22.76 4.35
C TRP A 256 -6.35 22.49 4.79
N MET A 257 -6.58 21.42 5.56
CA MET A 257 -7.91 21.03 6.03
C MET A 257 -8.52 22.00 7.03
N ALA A 258 -7.73 22.92 7.61
CA ALA A 258 -8.26 24.04 8.39
C ALA A 258 -9.06 25.04 7.53
N ARG A 259 -8.78 25.11 6.21
CA ARG A 259 -9.41 26.07 5.28
C ARG A 259 -10.32 25.39 4.24
N TYR A 260 -9.98 24.16 3.84
CA TYR A 260 -10.64 23.44 2.76
C TYR A 260 -11.36 22.18 3.25
N ARG A 261 -12.39 21.77 2.51
CA ARG A 261 -13.20 20.57 2.79
C ARG A 261 -12.56 19.29 2.26
N TYR A 262 -11.77 19.41 1.20
CA TYR A 262 -11.13 18.30 0.49
C TYR A 262 -9.67 18.65 0.21
N GLY A 263 -8.82 17.63 0.09
CA GLY A 263 -7.52 17.80 -0.56
C GLY A 263 -7.69 18.12 -2.06
N PRO A 264 -6.67 18.72 -2.70
CA PRO A 264 -6.74 19.12 -4.11
C PRO A 264 -7.13 17.97 -5.04
N ALA A 265 -6.49 16.80 -4.91
CA ALA A 265 -6.73 15.65 -5.76
C ALA A 265 -8.08 15.00 -5.48
N GLU A 266 -8.49 14.93 -4.21
CA GLU A 266 -9.82 14.43 -3.81
C GLU A 266 -10.93 15.32 -4.35
N TRP A 267 -10.74 16.64 -4.34
CA TRP A 267 -11.68 17.59 -4.91
C TRP A 267 -11.80 17.40 -6.43
N ALA A 268 -10.67 17.32 -7.14
CA ALA A 268 -10.65 17.12 -8.59
C ALA A 268 -11.31 15.80 -8.98
N LEU A 269 -11.01 14.72 -8.24
CA LEU A 269 -11.62 13.42 -8.45
C LEU A 269 -13.14 13.48 -8.25
N ARG A 270 -13.63 14.07 -7.15
CA ARG A 270 -15.06 14.22 -6.91
C ARG A 270 -15.75 15.08 -7.95
N ALA A 271 -15.10 16.15 -8.40
CA ALA A 271 -15.65 17.03 -9.42
C ALA A 271 -15.85 16.27 -10.74
N LEU A 272 -14.86 15.45 -11.12
CA LEU A 272 -14.94 14.62 -12.31
C LEU A 272 -15.98 13.49 -12.16
N THR A 273 -15.96 12.76 -11.04
CA THR A 273 -16.86 11.61 -10.82
C THR A 273 -18.32 12.02 -10.73
N ASN A 274 -18.62 13.15 -10.09
CA ASN A 274 -19.99 13.62 -9.91
C ASN A 274 -20.45 14.58 -11.02
N ALA A 275 -19.57 14.95 -11.96
CA ALA A 275 -19.81 15.97 -12.97
C ALA A 275 -20.32 17.32 -12.40
N GLU A 276 -19.90 17.65 -11.18
CA GLU A 276 -20.28 18.87 -10.46
C GLU A 276 -19.03 19.57 -9.92
N ARG A 277 -19.13 20.83 -9.49
CA ARG A 277 -18.03 21.53 -8.81
C ARG A 277 -18.31 21.60 -7.30
N PRO A 278 -17.79 20.67 -6.47
CA PRO A 278 -18.02 20.69 -5.04
C PRO A 278 -17.47 21.98 -4.42
N ARG A 279 -18.10 22.48 -3.35
CA ARG A 279 -17.56 23.63 -2.60
C ARG A 279 -16.21 23.23 -1.96
N MET A 280 -15.15 23.93 -2.35
CA MET A 280 -13.78 23.61 -1.93
C MET A 280 -13.45 24.17 -0.54
N ARG A 281 -13.89 25.41 -0.26
CA ARG A 281 -13.69 26.08 1.04
C ARG A 281 -14.74 25.65 2.06
N ARG A 282 -14.36 25.64 3.33
CA ARG A 282 -15.25 25.31 4.45
C ARG A 282 -16.37 26.32 4.63
#